data_AF-A0A2N7TPH5-F1
#
_entry.id   AF-A0A2N7TPH5-F1
#
_cell.length_a   1.000
_cell.length_b   1.000
_cell.length_c   1.000
_cell.angle_alpha   90.00
_cell.angle_beta   90.00
_cell.angle_gamma   90.00
#
_symmetry.space_group_name_H-M   'P 1'
#
loop_
_entity.id
_entity.type
_entity.pdbx_description
1 polymer ?
#
loop_
_entity_poly.entity_id
_entity_poly.type
_entity_poly.pdbx_seq_one_letter_code
_entity_poly.pdbx_strand_id
1 'polypeptide(L)' 'MNKNQVKGHANEAKGKVKEVAGKVTGDKRMEYKGKAEKHGGKAEAKYGDIKSDTKKATK' A
#
# COMPACT_ATOMS: atom_id res chain seq x y z
N MET A 1 16.33 7.15 -1.16
CA MET A 1 15.01 6.48 -1.11
C MET A 1 15.20 4.98 -1.21
N ASN A 2 14.70 4.21 -0.25
CA ASN A 2 14.73 2.74 -0.31
C ASN A 2 13.67 2.24 -1.30
N LYS A 3 13.97 1.17 -2.06
CA LYS A 3 13.04 0.56 -3.05
C LYS A 3 11.66 0.26 -2.47
N ASN A 4 11.59 -0.07 -1.18
CA ASN A 4 10.34 -0.35 -0.47
C ASN A 4 9.43 0.89 -0.35
N GLN A 5 9.99 2.08 -0.12
CA GLN A 5 9.20 3.32 -0.06
C GLN A 5 8.60 3.68 -1.42
N VAL A 6 9.37 3.52 -2.49
CA VAL A 6 8.88 3.77 -3.86
C VAL A 6 7.74 2.81 -4.21
N LYS A 7 7.89 1.53 -3.86
CA LYS A 7 6.85 0.51 -4.06
C LYS A 7 5.59 0.79 -3.24
N GLY A 8 5.75 1.28 -2.00
CA GLY A 8 4.65 1.72 -1.14
C GLY A 8 3.87 2.90 -1.73
N HIS A 9 4.57 3.93 -2.21
CA HIS A 9 3.95 5.07 -2.88
C HIS A 9 3.24 4.69 -4.18
N ALA A 10 3.84 3.81 -4.98
CA ALA A 10 3.23 3.30 -6.20
C ALA A 10 1.93 2.53 -5.93
N ASN A 11 1.92 1.67 -4.90
CA ASN A 11 0.72 0.96 -4.47
C ASN A 11 -0.35 1.90 -3.91
N GLU A 12 0.05 2.93 -3.15
CA GLU A 12 -0.89 3.93 -2.62
C GLU A 12 -1.58 4.70 -3.74
N ALA A 13 -0.80 5.16 -4.74
CA ALA A 13 -1.33 5.83 -5.92
C ALA A 13 -2.29 4.92 -6.71
N LYS A 14 -1.90 3.67 -6.97
CA LYS A 14 -2.72 2.67 -7.68
C LYS A 14 -4.03 2.36 -6.95
N GLY A 15 -3.98 2.24 -5.62
CA GLY A 15 -5.16 2.05 -4.77
C GLY A 15 -6.11 3.25 -4.83
N LYS A 16 -5.58 4.48 -4.75
CA LYS A 16 -6.35 5.72 -4.90
C LYS A 16 -7.05 5.80 -6.26
N VAL A 17 -6.34 5.47 -7.34
CA VAL A 17 -6.92 5.47 -8.70
C VAL A 17 -8.08 4.48 -8.79
N LYS A 18 -7.94 3.27 -8.23
CA LYS A 18 -9.02 2.27 -8.19
C LYS A 18 -10.21 2.70 -7.33
N GLU A 19 -9.96 3.36 -6.19
CA GLU A 19 -11.02 3.96 -5.37
C GLU A 19 -11.83 5.00 -6.17
N VAL A 20 -11.13 5.96 -6.79
CA VAL A 20 -11.78 7.04 -7.55
C VAL A 20 -12.50 6.47 -8.76
N ALA A 21 -11.84 5.60 -9.53
CA ALA A 21 -12.45 4.96 -10.69
C ALA A 21 -13.69 4.16 -10.30
N GLY A 22 -13.63 3.33 -9.25
CA GLY A 22 -14.79 2.58 -8.76
C GLY A 22 -15.94 3.48 -8.29
N LYS A 23 -15.63 4.61 -7.64
CA LYS A 23 -16.64 5.57 -7.21
C LYS A 23 -17.31 6.28 -8.39
N VAL A 24 -16.54 6.60 -9.43
CA VAL A 24 -17.03 7.26 -10.66
C VAL A 24 -17.85 6.31 -11.52
N THR A 25 -17.41 5.04 -11.65
CA THR A 25 -18.11 4.04 -12.45
C THR A 25 -19.25 3.33 -11.70
N GLY A 26 -19.38 3.56 -10.39
CA GLY A 26 -20.34 2.87 -9.52
C GLY A 26 -19.92 1.43 -9.17
N ASP A 27 -18.70 1.00 -9.50
CA ASP A 27 -18.19 -0.33 -9.20
C ASP A 27 -17.64 -0.41 -7.76
N LYS A 28 -18.50 -0.85 -6.84
CA LYS A 28 -18.14 -1.11 -5.44
C LYS A 28 -16.98 -2.10 -5.30
N ARG A 29 -16.83 -3.08 -6.20
CA ARG A 29 -15.72 -4.05 -6.12
C ARG A 29 -14.40 -3.36 -6.39
N MET A 30 -14.36 -2.47 -7.38
CA MET A 30 -13.17 -1.69 -7.71
C MET A 30 -12.80 -0.72 -6.58
N GLU A 31 -13.79 -0.07 -5.96
CA GLU A 31 -13.56 0.78 -4.78
C GLU A 31 -12.96 -0.01 -3.62
N TYR A 32 -13.55 -1.16 -3.30
CA TYR A 32 -13.09 -2.01 -2.19
C TYR A 32 -11.69 -2.55 -2.43
N LYS A 33 -11.37 -2.94 -3.68
CA LYS A 33 -10.03 -3.38 -4.08
C LYS A 33 -9.00 -2.26 -3.91
N GLY A 34 -9.36 -1.03 -4.29
CA GLY A 34 -8.52 0.15 -4.10
C GLY A 34 -8.20 0.42 -2.63
N LYS A 35 -9.22 0.40 -1.76
CA LYS A 35 -9.05 0.53 -0.30
C LYS A 35 -8.19 -0.59 0.29
N ALA A 36 -8.46 -1.83 -0.10
CA ALA A 36 -7.73 -3.00 0.37
C ALA A 36 -6.24 -2.97 -0.05
N GLU A 37 -5.93 -2.64 -1.31
CA GLU A 37 -4.53 -2.49 -1.78
C GLU A 37 -3.80 -1.36 -1.03
N LYS A 38 -4.50 -0.24 -0.78
CA LYS A 38 -3.93 0.90 -0.05
C LYS A 38 -3.64 0.57 1.41
N HIS A 39 -4.53 -0.15 2.09
CA HIS A 39 -4.36 -0.54 3.49
C HIS A 39 -3.40 -1.71 3.65
N GLY A 40 -3.49 -2.72 2.79
CA GLY A 40 -2.56 -3.86 2.75
C GLY A 40 -1.13 -3.40 2.49
N GLY A 41 -0.91 -2.50 1.52
CA GLY A 41 0.41 -1.94 1.23
C GLY A 41 1.01 -1.14 2.40
N LYS A 42 0.20 -0.43 3.19
CA LYS A 42 0.66 0.25 4.42
C LYS A 42 1.02 -0.73 5.52
N ALA A 43 0.23 -1.79 5.69
CA ALA A 43 0.51 -2.84 6.66
C ALA A 43 1.82 -3.56 6.31
N GLU A 44 2.03 -3.92 5.04
CA GLU A 44 3.25 -4.54 4.56
C GLU A 44 4.48 -3.62 4.71
N ALA A 45 4.32 -2.33 4.44
CA ALA A 45 5.39 -1.34 4.64
C ALA A 45 5.80 -1.25 6.12
N LYS A 46 4.84 -1.11 7.03
CA LYS A 46 5.11 -1.10 8.49
C LYS A 46 5.76 -2.39 8.96
N TYR A 47 5.28 -3.53 8.49
CA TYR A 47 5.85 -4.84 8.85
C TYR A 47 7.29 -4.98 8.32
N GLY A 48 7.55 -4.48 7.12
CA GLY A 48 8.88 -4.42 6.52
C GLY A 48 9.84 -3.51 7.29
N ASP A 49 9.37 -2.36 7.76
CA ASP A 49 10.16 -1.43 8.59
C ASP A 49 10.53 -2.08 9.93
N ILE A 50 9.54 -2.65 10.66
CA ILE A 50 9.79 -3.36 11.93
C ILE A 50 10.81 -4.49 11.74
N LYS A 51 10.66 -5.31 10.70
CA LYS A 51 11.59 -6.41 10.43
C LYS A 51 12.99 -5.89 10.10
N SER A 52 13.09 -4.74 9.42
CA SER A 52 14.36 -4.11 9.06
C SER A 52 15.05 -3.50 10.29
N ASP A 53 14.31 -2.85 11.18
CA ASP A 53 14.81 -2.30 12.44
C ASP A 53 15.31 -3.42 13.37
N THR A 54 14.52 -4.49 13.55
CA THR A 54 14.95 -5.65 14.34
C THR A 54 16.22 -6.29 13.77
N LYS A 55 16.29 -6.46 12.44
CA LYS A 55 17.46 -7.04 11.76
C LYS A 55 18.70 -6.14 11.83
N LYS A 56 18.52 -4.82 11.94
CA LYS A 56 19.61 -3.86 12.20
C LYS A 56 20.07 -3.89 13.66
N ALA A 57 19.16 -4.12 14.61
CA ALA A 57 19.47 -4.16 16.04
C ALA A 57 20.15 -5.47 16.48
N THR A 58 20.00 -6.55 15.71
CA THR A 58 20.63 -7.86 15.99
C THR A 58 21.92 -8.12 15.20
N LYS A 59 22.37 -7.18 14.36
CA LYS A 59 23.63 -7.27 13.61
C LYS A 59 24.64 -6.25 14.14
#